data_AF-A0A7C3NSU9-F1
#
_entry.id   AF-A0A7C3NSU9-F1
#
_cell.length_a   1.000
_cell.length_b   1.000
_cell.length_c   1.000
_cell.angle_alpha   90.00
_cell.angle_beta   90.00
_cell.angle_gamma   90.00
#
_symmetry.space_group_name_H-M   'P 1'
#
loop_
_entity.id
_entity.type
_entity.pdbx_description
1 polymer ?
#
loop_
_entity_poly.entity_id
_entity_poly.type
_entity_poly.pdbx_seq_one_letter_code
_entity_poly.pdbx_strand_id
1 'polypeptide(L)'
;PFQRTLSDAHVRKLEAVIAKLGRFLDPIIVVRGKTNEPAARYWTPNGHHRLSAMRTLGAKTVLAIVVPEEKLAYRILALNTEKAHNLRERALEVVKMYEELAASDGETEEQYALEFEEPALITLGLCYLERPRFSGGAYYPILKRSDSFMKRSLRDALPLRAEQAKRLLALDDLVIEKVEGLKSRGLTSPYLKSFVVARINPLRFRPADREPLRLAEVLERMEKAVVKLNIDRVKVEDLARAGGPPEE
;
A
#
# COMPACT_ATOMS: atom_id res chain seq x y z
N PRO A 1 -6.25 -6.51 -16.79
CA PRO A 1 -6.30 -7.09 -15.45
C PRO A 1 -5.01 -6.86 -14.68
N PHE A 2 -5.16 -6.29 -13.50
CA PHE A 2 -4.14 -6.18 -12.48
C PHE A 2 -3.32 -7.48 -12.35
N GLN A 3 -2.00 -7.35 -12.39
CA GLN A 3 -1.05 -8.41 -12.08
C GLN A 3 -0.01 -7.87 -11.13
N ARG A 4 0.44 -8.70 -10.19
CA ARG A 4 1.52 -8.33 -9.27
C ARG A 4 2.76 -7.91 -10.04
N THR A 5 3.42 -6.88 -9.54
CA THR A 5 4.66 -6.38 -10.14
C THR A 5 5.70 -7.49 -10.15
N LEU A 6 6.28 -7.73 -11.31
CA LEU A 6 7.30 -8.76 -11.48
C LEU A 6 8.58 -8.35 -10.74
N SER A 7 9.22 -9.32 -10.09
CA SER A 7 10.50 -9.15 -9.40
C SER A 7 11.52 -10.03 -10.10
N ASP A 8 12.49 -9.41 -10.77
CA ASP A 8 13.51 -10.12 -11.56
C ASP A 8 14.30 -11.10 -10.68
N ALA A 9 14.58 -10.72 -9.43
CA ALA A 9 15.26 -11.59 -8.48
C ALA A 9 14.45 -12.86 -8.16
N HIS A 10 13.14 -12.71 -7.95
CA HIS A 10 12.26 -13.86 -7.73
C HIS A 10 12.11 -14.73 -8.98
N VAL A 11 12.01 -14.13 -10.16
CA VAL A 11 11.93 -14.89 -11.42
C VAL A 11 13.19 -15.72 -11.64
N ARG A 12 14.38 -15.13 -11.52
CA ARG A 12 15.65 -15.85 -11.66
C ARG A 12 15.80 -17.00 -10.66
N LYS A 13 15.33 -16.81 -9.42
CA LYS A 13 15.34 -17.86 -8.41
C LYS A 13 14.42 -19.02 -8.79
N LEU A 14 13.20 -18.73 -9.24
CA LEU A 14 12.24 -19.74 -9.72
C LEU A 14 12.79 -20.49 -10.93
N GLU A 15 13.35 -19.77 -11.91
CA GLU A 15 14.00 -20.33 -13.09
C GLU A 15 15.08 -21.34 -12.70
N ALA A 16 16.02 -20.95 -11.83
CA ALA A 16 17.12 -21.82 -11.39
C ALA A 16 16.62 -23.10 -10.69
N VAL A 17 15.59 -22.99 -9.84
CA VAL A 17 15.01 -24.14 -9.13
C VAL A 17 14.28 -25.08 -10.09
N ILE A 18 13.45 -24.54 -10.99
CA ILE A 18 12.72 -25.33 -11.98
C ILE A 18 13.70 -26.03 -12.93
N ALA A 19 14.74 -25.33 -13.40
CA ALA A 19 15.78 -25.90 -14.26
C ALA A 19 16.53 -27.04 -13.56
N LYS A 20 16.90 -26.85 -12.28
CA LYS A 20 17.59 -27.87 -11.48
C LYS A 20 16.72 -29.12 -11.25
N LEU A 21 15.43 -28.93 -10.97
CA LEU A 21 14.51 -30.03 -10.68
C LEU A 21 13.96 -30.70 -11.95
N GLY A 22 13.94 -29.99 -13.09
CA GLY A 22 13.32 -30.45 -14.34
C GLY A 22 11.81 -30.65 -14.22
N ARG A 23 11.16 -30.03 -13.24
CA ARG A 23 9.73 -30.22 -12.92
C ARG A 23 9.05 -28.89 -12.60
N PHE A 24 7.85 -28.69 -13.12
CA PHE A 24 6.94 -27.61 -12.75
C PHE A 24 5.71 -28.23 -12.09
N LEU A 25 5.54 -28.02 -10.79
CA LEU A 25 4.50 -28.71 -9.99
C LEU A 25 3.37 -27.78 -9.53
N ASP A 26 3.54 -26.48 -9.71
CA ASP A 26 2.70 -25.49 -9.05
C ASP A 26 1.94 -24.65 -10.08
N PRO A 27 0.67 -24.99 -10.39
CA PRO A 27 -0.07 -24.41 -11.49
C PRO A 27 -0.32 -22.91 -11.31
N ILE A 28 -0.38 -22.18 -12.43
CA ILE A 28 -0.81 -20.78 -12.43
C ILE A 28 -2.34 -20.70 -12.39
N ILE A 29 -2.89 -19.62 -11.85
CA ILE A 29 -4.33 -19.34 -11.95
C ILE A 29 -4.55 -18.48 -13.19
N VAL A 30 -5.59 -18.79 -13.97
CA VAL A 30 -6.00 -18.01 -15.12
C VAL A 30 -7.49 -17.73 -15.14
N VAL A 31 -7.87 -16.54 -15.60
CA VAL A 31 -9.25 -16.14 -15.91
C VAL A 31 -9.42 -15.92 -17.40
N ARG A 32 -10.62 -16.14 -17.94
CA ARG A 32 -10.91 -15.84 -19.34
C ARG A 32 -11.03 -14.33 -19.53
N GLY A 33 -10.28 -13.79 -20.48
CA GLY A 33 -10.37 -12.40 -20.90
C GLY A 33 -11.56 -12.14 -21.80
N LYS A 34 -12.20 -10.99 -21.63
CA LYS A 34 -13.09 -10.43 -22.65
C LYS A 34 -12.24 -9.89 -23.80
N THR A 35 -12.11 -10.66 -24.87
CA THR A 35 -11.55 -10.18 -26.15
C THR A 35 -12.50 -10.51 -27.28
N ASN A 36 -12.74 -9.57 -28.19
CA ASN A 36 -13.45 -9.79 -29.46
C ASN A 36 -12.60 -10.58 -30.48
N GLU A 37 -11.58 -11.30 -30.03
CA GLU A 37 -10.72 -12.12 -30.88
C GLU A 37 -11.24 -13.57 -30.91
N PRO A 38 -11.10 -14.27 -32.05
CA PRO A 38 -11.59 -15.65 -32.20
C PRO A 38 -10.88 -16.68 -31.31
N ALA A 39 -9.73 -16.33 -30.70
CA ALA A 39 -9.05 -17.16 -29.71
C ALA A 39 -9.26 -16.61 -28.29
N ALA A 40 -9.69 -17.46 -27.35
CA ALA A 40 -9.82 -17.07 -25.95
C ALA A 40 -8.46 -16.68 -25.37
N ARG A 41 -8.26 -15.40 -25.02
CA ARG A 41 -7.08 -14.96 -24.27
C ARG A 41 -7.31 -15.18 -22.78
N TYR A 42 -6.36 -15.86 -22.15
CA TYR A 42 -6.33 -16.09 -20.70
C TYR A 42 -5.43 -15.07 -20.01
N TRP A 43 -5.83 -14.60 -18.83
CA TRP A 43 -5.05 -13.69 -18.00
C TRP A 43 -4.71 -14.36 -16.68
N THR A 44 -3.49 -14.15 -16.15
CA THR A 44 -3.07 -14.77 -14.88
C THR A 44 -3.10 -13.76 -13.72
N PRO A 45 -4.11 -13.79 -12.83
CA PRO A 45 -4.11 -12.96 -11.62
C PRO A 45 -3.09 -13.45 -10.57
N ASN A 46 -2.71 -14.74 -10.61
CA ASN A 46 -1.69 -15.32 -9.76
C ASN A 46 -0.84 -16.34 -10.52
N GLY A 47 0.48 -16.17 -10.45
CA GLY A 47 1.44 -17.00 -11.17
C GLY A 47 2.30 -16.23 -12.16
N HIS A 48 2.29 -14.90 -12.16
CA HIS A 48 3.06 -14.09 -13.12
C HIS A 48 4.57 -14.39 -13.10
N HIS A 49 5.19 -14.53 -11.92
CA HIS A 49 6.61 -14.94 -11.80
C HIS A 49 6.86 -16.35 -12.33
N ARG A 50 5.95 -17.29 -12.04
CA ARG A 50 6.00 -18.68 -12.51
C ARG A 50 5.88 -18.76 -14.03
N LEU A 51 4.91 -18.04 -14.60
CA LEU A 51 4.73 -17.91 -16.05
C LEU A 51 5.98 -17.31 -16.71
N SER A 52 6.56 -16.28 -16.11
CA SER A 52 7.74 -15.62 -16.66
C SER A 52 8.98 -16.51 -16.59
N ALA A 53 9.20 -17.21 -15.47
CA ALA A 53 10.27 -18.20 -15.35
C ALA A 53 10.14 -19.32 -16.40
N MET A 54 8.93 -19.85 -16.60
CA MET A 54 8.66 -20.87 -17.61
C MET A 54 8.92 -20.37 -19.04
N ARG A 55 8.59 -19.11 -19.34
CA ARG A 55 8.91 -18.47 -20.64
C ARG A 55 10.42 -18.37 -20.85
N THR A 56 11.17 -17.93 -19.84
CA THR A 56 12.64 -17.86 -19.92
C THR A 56 13.27 -19.24 -20.16
N LEU A 57 12.71 -20.29 -19.54
CA LEU A 57 13.12 -21.68 -19.76
C LEU A 57 12.69 -22.25 -21.12
N GLY A 58 12.01 -21.48 -21.97
CA GLY A 58 11.58 -21.90 -23.30
C GLY A 58 10.34 -22.82 -23.32
N ALA A 59 9.56 -22.85 -22.24
CA ALA A 59 8.35 -23.67 -22.18
C ALA A 59 7.30 -23.17 -23.17
N LYS A 60 6.74 -24.11 -23.95
CA LYS A 60 5.64 -23.83 -24.91
C LYS A 60 4.26 -23.93 -24.27
N THR A 61 4.15 -24.64 -23.15
CA THR A 61 2.90 -24.85 -22.41
C THR A 61 3.17 -24.75 -20.90
N VAL A 62 2.13 -24.43 -20.13
CA VAL A 62 2.19 -24.34 -18.67
C VAL A 62 0.90 -24.87 -18.08
N LEU A 63 0.98 -25.54 -16.93
CA LEU A 63 -0.20 -26.02 -16.21
C LEU A 63 -0.94 -24.83 -15.59
N ALA A 64 -2.26 -24.75 -15.82
CA ALA A 64 -3.09 -23.67 -15.31
C ALA A 64 -4.43 -24.19 -14.75
N ILE A 65 -4.90 -23.55 -13.68
CA ILE A 65 -6.26 -23.70 -13.14
C ILE A 65 -7.10 -22.56 -13.71
N VAL A 66 -8.16 -22.91 -14.43
CA VAL A 66 -9.07 -21.94 -15.04
C VAL A 66 -10.18 -21.58 -14.05
N VAL A 67 -10.28 -20.30 -13.73
CA VAL A 67 -11.37 -19.72 -12.95
C VAL A 67 -12.37 -19.06 -13.93
N PRO A 68 -13.63 -19.52 -13.97
CA PRO A 68 -14.61 -19.00 -14.92
C PRO A 68 -15.14 -17.61 -14.56
N GLU A 69 -15.14 -17.22 -13.28
CA GLU A 69 -15.61 -15.92 -12.81
C GLU A 69 -14.54 -14.83 -12.95
N GLU A 70 -14.73 -13.90 -13.90
CA GLU A 70 -13.83 -12.77 -14.12
C GLU A 70 -13.64 -11.90 -12.87
N LYS A 71 -14.71 -11.70 -12.08
CA LYS A 71 -14.68 -10.92 -10.84
C LYS A 71 -13.71 -11.51 -9.80
N LEU A 72 -13.41 -12.81 -9.86
CA LEU A 72 -12.48 -13.44 -8.93
C LEU A 72 -11.01 -13.06 -9.20
N ALA A 73 -10.69 -12.50 -10.38
CA ALA A 73 -9.34 -12.06 -10.72
C ALA A 73 -8.76 -11.10 -9.67
N TYR A 74 -9.59 -10.17 -9.17
CA TYR A 74 -9.20 -9.20 -8.14
C TYR A 74 -9.15 -9.83 -6.74
N ARG A 75 -10.01 -10.81 -6.46
CA ARG A 75 -10.05 -11.53 -5.16
C ARG A 75 -8.90 -12.50 -4.97
N ILE A 76 -8.35 -13.05 -6.05
CA ILE A 76 -7.23 -14.00 -6.00
C ILE A 76 -5.97 -13.36 -5.39
N LEU A 77 -5.82 -12.04 -5.46
CA LEU A 77 -4.72 -11.33 -4.81
C LEU A 77 -4.83 -11.40 -3.28
N ALA A 78 -6.05 -11.24 -2.76
CA ALA A 78 -6.35 -11.37 -1.33
C ALA A 78 -6.11 -12.81 -0.80
N LEU A 79 -6.11 -13.82 -1.68
CA LEU A 79 -5.81 -15.21 -1.31
C LEU A 79 -4.32 -15.50 -1.11
N ASN A 80 -3.41 -14.60 -1.52
CA ASN A 80 -1.97 -14.79 -1.31
C ASN A 80 -1.54 -14.34 0.10
N THR A 81 -1.97 -15.08 1.11
CA THR A 81 -1.68 -14.82 2.53
C THR A 81 -0.32 -15.36 3.00
N GLU A 82 0.37 -16.17 2.18
CA GLU A 82 1.61 -16.87 2.56
C GLU A 82 2.83 -15.97 2.81
N LYS A 83 2.88 -14.78 2.21
CA LYS A 83 3.92 -13.79 2.50
C LYS A 83 3.24 -12.46 2.77
N ALA A 84 3.26 -12.01 4.03
CA ALA A 84 2.82 -10.68 4.38
C ALA A 84 3.65 -9.66 3.58
N HIS A 85 3.01 -9.02 2.60
CA HIS A 85 3.62 -7.95 1.85
C HIS A 85 3.96 -6.80 2.81
N ASN A 86 5.12 -6.17 2.59
CA ASN A 86 5.43 -4.96 3.33
C ASN A 86 4.38 -3.88 3.00
N LEU A 87 4.15 -2.95 3.93
CA LEU A 87 3.10 -1.92 3.82
C LEU A 87 3.09 -1.20 2.46
N ARG A 88 4.28 -0.92 1.92
CA ARG A 88 4.42 -0.23 0.64
C ARG A 88 3.91 -1.07 -0.53
N GLU A 89 4.30 -2.33 -0.60
CA GLU A 89 3.83 -3.25 -1.64
C GLU A 89 2.30 -3.37 -1.58
N ARG A 90 1.73 -3.60 -0.39
CA ARG A 90 0.26 -3.65 -0.19
C ARG A 90 -0.43 -2.39 -0.70
N ALA A 91 0.04 -1.23 -0.26
CA ALA A 91 -0.55 0.06 -0.64
C ALA A 91 -0.46 0.32 -2.16
N LEU A 92 0.67 -0.02 -2.80
CA LEU A 92 0.84 0.11 -4.25
C LEU A 92 -0.02 -0.88 -5.04
N GLU A 93 -0.24 -2.09 -4.53
CA GLU A 93 -1.16 -3.05 -5.15
C GLU A 93 -2.61 -2.54 -5.08
N VAL A 94 -3.05 -2.09 -3.90
CA VAL A 94 -4.40 -1.56 -3.66
C VAL A 94 -4.71 -0.35 -4.55
N VAL A 95 -3.82 0.65 -4.64
CA VAL A 95 -4.11 1.86 -5.43
C VAL A 95 -4.14 1.59 -6.94
N LYS A 96 -3.28 0.70 -7.45
CA LYS A 96 -3.29 0.31 -8.87
C LYS A 96 -4.58 -0.43 -9.22
N MET A 97 -5.05 -1.31 -8.34
CA MET A 97 -6.37 -1.94 -8.49
C MET A 97 -7.48 -0.89 -8.46
N TYR A 98 -7.41 0.06 -7.52
CA TYR A 98 -8.36 1.16 -7.41
C TYR A 98 -8.45 1.96 -8.73
N GLU A 99 -7.31 2.36 -9.32
CA GLU A 99 -7.28 3.12 -10.58
C GLU A 99 -7.89 2.34 -11.76
N GLU A 100 -7.62 1.03 -11.87
CA GLU A 100 -8.21 0.17 -12.91
C GLU A 100 -9.74 0.07 -12.73
N LEU A 101 -10.20 -0.16 -11.50
CA LEU A 101 -11.64 -0.26 -11.19
C LEU A 101 -12.36 1.08 -11.40
N ALA A 102 -11.76 2.22 -11.01
CA ALA A 102 -12.33 3.55 -11.20
C ALA A 102 -12.53 3.92 -12.69
N ALA A 103 -11.70 3.35 -13.59
CA ALA A 103 -11.83 3.54 -15.02
C ALA A 103 -13.04 2.75 -15.59
N SER A 104 -13.29 1.54 -15.10
CA SER A 104 -14.26 0.60 -15.68
C SER A 104 -15.57 0.45 -14.91
N ASP A 105 -15.65 0.89 -13.66
CA ASP A 105 -16.72 0.54 -12.72
C ASP A 105 -17.37 1.75 -12.02
N GLY A 106 -18.64 1.61 -11.64
CA GLY A 106 -19.45 2.62 -10.95
C GLY A 106 -19.67 2.35 -9.46
N GLU A 107 -19.13 1.24 -8.94
CA GLU A 107 -19.28 0.82 -7.54
C GLU A 107 -18.49 1.73 -6.58
N THR A 108 -18.68 1.51 -5.28
CA THR A 108 -18.06 2.28 -4.18
C THR A 108 -16.89 1.55 -3.54
N GLU A 109 -16.11 2.26 -2.71
CA GLU A 109 -15.00 1.65 -1.97
C GLU A 109 -15.45 0.54 -0.99
N GLU A 110 -16.64 0.69 -0.38
CA GLU A 110 -17.18 -0.29 0.56
C GLU A 110 -17.48 -1.64 -0.11
N GLN A 111 -17.84 -1.64 -1.39
CA GLN A 111 -18.12 -2.87 -2.14
C GLN A 111 -16.87 -3.66 -2.50
N TYR A 112 -15.72 -2.98 -2.52
CA TYR A 112 -14.39 -3.55 -2.72
C TYR A 112 -13.57 -3.60 -1.42
N ALA A 113 -14.22 -3.53 -0.26
CA ALA A 113 -13.54 -3.48 1.04
C ALA A 113 -12.64 -4.70 1.29
N LEU A 114 -13.02 -5.87 0.78
CA LEU A 114 -12.20 -7.09 0.89
C LEU A 114 -10.92 -6.96 0.06
N GLU A 115 -11.04 -6.43 -1.15
CA GLU A 115 -9.93 -6.28 -2.10
C GLU A 115 -9.00 -5.11 -1.74
N PHE A 116 -9.55 -4.02 -1.20
CA PHE A 116 -8.77 -2.88 -0.73
C PHE A 116 -8.16 -3.07 0.66
N GLU A 117 -8.67 -4.04 1.42
CA GLU A 117 -8.31 -4.41 2.80
C GLU A 117 -8.59 -3.29 3.82
N GLU A 118 -7.98 -2.11 3.64
CA GLU A 118 -8.07 -0.97 4.54
C GLU A 118 -8.06 0.37 3.75
N PRO A 119 -8.86 1.38 4.15
CA PRO A 119 -8.86 2.71 3.53
C PRO A 119 -7.48 3.37 3.48
N ALA A 120 -6.69 3.17 4.54
CA ALA A 120 -5.35 3.72 4.67
C ALA A 120 -4.40 3.28 3.53
N LEU A 121 -4.59 2.08 2.96
CA LEU A 121 -3.75 1.58 1.88
C LEU A 121 -3.98 2.35 0.58
N ILE A 122 -5.20 2.83 0.33
CA ILE A 122 -5.53 3.66 -0.84
C ILE A 122 -4.76 4.99 -0.75
N THR A 123 -4.89 5.69 0.38
CA THR A 123 -4.22 6.98 0.62
C THR A 123 -2.70 6.85 0.59
N LEU A 124 -2.14 5.81 1.23
CA LEU A 124 -0.70 5.55 1.20
C LEU A 124 -0.22 5.17 -0.20
N GLY A 125 -1.00 4.40 -0.95
CA GLY A 125 -0.65 3.96 -2.30
C GLY A 125 -0.47 5.16 -3.23
N LEU A 126 -1.40 6.11 -3.17
CA LEU A 126 -1.29 7.38 -3.91
C LEU A 126 -0.03 8.17 -3.51
N CYS A 127 0.29 8.22 -2.20
CA CYS A 127 1.53 8.86 -1.75
C CYS A 127 2.78 8.16 -2.30
N TYR A 128 2.79 6.82 -2.38
CA TYR A 128 3.91 6.06 -2.91
C TYR A 128 4.05 6.15 -4.44
N LEU A 129 2.93 6.27 -5.17
CA LEU A 129 2.95 6.53 -6.61
C LEU A 129 3.63 7.87 -6.91
N GLU A 130 3.29 8.91 -6.16
CA GLU A 130 3.88 10.25 -6.35
C GLU A 130 5.30 10.36 -5.78
N ARG A 131 5.54 9.78 -4.60
CA ARG A 131 6.83 9.79 -3.91
C ARG A 131 7.26 8.37 -3.53
N PRO A 132 8.02 7.66 -4.39
CA PRO A 132 8.45 6.29 -4.11
C PRO A 132 9.20 6.10 -2.79
N ARG A 133 9.93 7.10 -2.29
CA ARG A 133 10.66 7.00 -1.00
C ARG A 133 9.89 7.55 0.20
N PHE A 134 8.57 7.75 0.06
CA PHE A 134 7.71 8.21 1.14
C PHE A 134 7.79 7.30 2.37
N SER A 135 7.77 7.87 3.57
CA SER A 135 7.91 7.12 4.84
C SER A 135 6.55 6.73 5.41
N GLY A 136 5.72 6.04 4.63
CA GLY A 136 4.31 5.79 4.98
C GLY A 136 4.08 5.06 6.31
N GLY A 137 5.04 4.25 6.76
CA GLY A 137 4.98 3.58 8.07
C GLY A 137 4.85 4.54 9.26
N ALA A 138 5.38 5.77 9.17
CA ALA A 138 5.24 6.76 10.24
C ALA A 138 3.80 7.28 10.38
N TYR A 139 3.02 7.27 9.29
CA TYR A 139 1.66 7.82 9.23
C TYR A 139 0.58 6.74 9.31
N TYR A 140 0.91 5.49 8.98
CA TYR A 140 -0.05 4.39 8.94
C TYR A 140 -0.88 4.22 10.23
N PRO A 141 -0.33 4.30 11.45
CA PRO A 141 -1.13 4.21 12.69
C PRO A 141 -2.14 5.35 12.89
N ILE A 142 -1.94 6.49 12.22
CA ILE A 142 -2.87 7.62 12.22
C ILE A 142 -3.96 7.37 11.19
N LEU A 143 -3.57 7.04 9.96
CA LEU A 143 -4.50 6.72 8.87
C LEU A 143 -5.46 5.58 9.26
N LYS A 144 -4.96 4.50 9.85
CA LYS A 144 -5.80 3.37 10.30
C LYS A 144 -6.93 3.78 11.26
N ARG A 145 -6.76 4.89 12.00
CA ARG A 145 -7.74 5.37 12.99
C ARG A 145 -8.63 6.52 12.49
N SER A 146 -8.30 7.14 11.37
CA SER A 146 -9.00 8.35 10.89
C SER A 146 -9.49 8.27 9.45
N ASP A 147 -8.96 7.33 8.66
CA ASP A 147 -9.34 7.10 7.28
C ASP A 147 -10.51 6.10 7.22
N SER A 148 -11.43 6.31 6.28
CA SER A 148 -12.66 5.54 6.11
C SER A 148 -12.98 5.37 4.64
N PHE A 149 -13.68 4.29 4.27
CA PHE A 149 -14.16 4.13 2.90
C PHE A 149 -15.17 5.24 2.54
N MET A 150 -15.11 5.72 1.31
CA MET A 150 -15.97 6.78 0.79
C MET A 150 -17.23 6.20 0.16
N LYS A 151 -18.39 6.77 0.52
CA LYS A 151 -19.71 6.40 -0.01
C LYS A 151 -20.00 7.09 -1.34
N ARG A 152 -19.09 6.98 -2.30
CA ARG A 152 -19.17 7.54 -3.64
C ARG A 152 -18.59 6.53 -4.63
N SER A 153 -18.92 6.69 -5.92
CA SER A 153 -18.30 5.86 -6.95
C SER A 153 -16.78 5.96 -6.88
N LEU A 154 -16.05 4.89 -7.20
CA LEU A 154 -14.58 4.91 -7.20
C LEU A 154 -14.02 6.06 -8.05
N ARG A 155 -14.68 6.33 -9.18
CA ARG A 155 -14.37 7.44 -10.08
C ARG A 155 -14.47 8.81 -9.42
N ASP A 156 -15.53 9.04 -8.64
CA ASP A 156 -15.74 10.32 -7.94
C ASP A 156 -14.91 10.44 -6.66
N ALA A 157 -14.58 9.31 -6.04
CA ALA A 157 -13.76 9.26 -4.83
C ALA A 157 -12.25 9.41 -5.14
N LEU A 158 -11.78 9.00 -6.32
CA LEU A 158 -10.36 9.06 -6.69
C LEU A 158 -9.76 10.47 -6.58
N PRO A 159 -10.39 11.55 -7.09
CA PRO A 159 -9.88 12.90 -6.91
C PRO A 159 -9.77 13.33 -5.44
N LEU A 160 -10.76 12.95 -4.62
CA LEU A 160 -10.76 13.26 -3.17
C LEU A 160 -9.65 12.51 -2.44
N ARG A 161 -9.42 11.24 -2.80
CA ARG A 161 -8.27 10.46 -2.31
C ARG A 161 -6.94 11.09 -2.71
N ALA A 162 -6.82 11.57 -3.95
CA ALA A 162 -5.62 12.26 -4.44
C ALA A 162 -5.38 13.58 -3.68
N GLU A 163 -6.41 14.35 -3.36
CA GLU A 163 -6.29 15.54 -2.51
C GLU A 163 -5.82 15.19 -1.08
N GLN A 164 -6.38 14.14 -0.47
CA GLN A 164 -5.94 13.66 0.84
C GLN A 164 -4.47 13.21 0.82
N ALA A 165 -4.05 12.49 -0.21
CA ALA A 165 -2.66 12.07 -0.40
C ALA A 165 -1.72 13.27 -0.57
N LYS A 166 -2.09 14.27 -1.38
CA LYS A 166 -1.32 15.52 -1.54
C LYS A 166 -1.15 16.28 -0.23
N ARG A 167 -2.22 16.39 0.57
CA ARG A 167 -2.13 17.00 1.90
C ARG A 167 -1.20 16.24 2.84
N LEU A 168 -1.26 14.91 2.82
CA LEU A 168 -0.35 14.07 3.61
C LEU A 168 1.11 14.24 3.18
N LEU A 169 1.38 14.34 1.88
CA LEU A 169 2.73 14.61 1.35
C LEU A 169 3.23 16.00 1.77
N ALA A 170 2.38 17.02 1.69
CA ALA A 170 2.73 18.38 2.15
C ALA A 170 3.02 18.42 3.66
N LEU A 171 2.26 17.66 4.47
CA LEU A 171 2.56 17.47 5.89
C LEU A 171 3.90 16.77 6.10
N ASP A 172 4.24 15.77 5.28
CA ASP A 172 5.54 15.08 5.34
C ASP A 172 6.71 16.00 5.01
N ASP A 173 6.55 16.96 4.10
CA ASP A 173 7.56 17.97 3.83
C ASP A 173 7.89 18.81 5.08
N LEU A 174 6.85 19.32 5.76
CA LEU A 174 7.03 20.05 7.02
C LEU A 174 7.65 19.17 8.12
N VAL A 175 7.30 17.89 8.18
CA VAL A 175 7.88 16.94 9.13
C VAL A 175 9.36 16.69 8.80
N ILE A 176 9.72 16.55 7.53
CA ILE A 176 11.11 16.38 7.09
C ILE A 176 11.96 17.58 7.52
N GLU A 177 11.47 18.80 7.35
CA GLU A 177 12.17 20.01 7.84
C GLU A 177 12.46 19.95 9.34
N LYS A 178 11.49 19.53 10.16
CA LYS A 178 11.68 19.35 11.61
C LYS A 178 12.67 18.23 11.93
N VAL A 179 12.63 17.13 11.18
CA VAL A 179 13.57 16.01 11.33
C VAL A 179 14.99 16.45 11.02
N GLU A 180 15.21 17.20 9.93
CA GLU A 180 16.54 17.72 9.58
C GLU A 180 17.04 18.74 10.61
N GLY A 181 16.16 19.60 11.14
CA GLY A 181 16.49 20.51 12.24
C GLY A 181 16.88 19.79 13.54
N LEU A 182 16.31 18.61 13.82
CA LEU A 182 16.72 17.78 14.96
C LEU A 182 18.08 17.11 14.69
N LYS A 183 18.31 16.63 13.46
CA LYS A 183 19.60 16.03 13.06
C LYS A 183 20.76 17.02 13.12
N SER A 184 20.55 18.26 12.66
CA SER A 184 21.59 19.31 12.72
C SER A 184 22.02 19.64 14.16
N ARG A 185 21.18 19.29 15.14
CA ARG A 185 21.45 19.42 16.57
C ARG A 185 22.02 18.15 17.22
N GLY A 186 22.41 17.18 16.40
CA GLY A 186 23.04 15.93 16.85
C GLY A 186 22.07 14.82 17.26
N LEU A 187 20.75 15.00 17.07
CA LEU A 187 19.79 13.92 17.32
C LEU A 187 19.69 13.04 16.07
N THR A 188 20.37 11.89 16.09
CA THR A 188 20.32 10.89 15.01
C THR A 188 19.64 9.62 15.50
N SER A 189 18.49 9.27 14.93
CA SER A 189 17.78 8.02 15.21
C SER A 189 17.00 7.57 13.97
N PRO A 190 16.94 6.25 13.67
CA PRO A 190 16.08 5.73 12.61
C PRO A 190 14.59 6.02 12.85
N TYR A 191 14.19 6.25 14.10
CA TYR A 191 12.80 6.52 14.49
C TYR A 191 12.44 8.01 14.58
N LEU A 192 13.35 8.92 14.19
CA LEU A 192 13.18 10.36 14.41
C LEU A 192 11.94 10.92 13.72
N LYS A 193 11.63 10.45 12.50
CA LYS A 193 10.39 10.84 11.80
C LYS A 193 9.15 10.33 12.53
N SER A 194 9.12 9.06 12.90
CA SER A 194 8.01 8.48 13.68
C SER A 194 7.79 9.21 15.00
N PHE A 195 8.87 9.64 15.66
CA PHE A 195 8.81 10.47 16.85
C PHE A 195 8.14 11.83 16.59
N VAL A 196 8.58 12.56 15.56
CA VAL A 196 7.98 13.86 15.19
C VAL A 196 6.50 13.70 14.87
N VAL A 197 6.15 12.70 14.05
CA VAL A 197 4.75 12.39 13.71
C VAL A 197 3.93 12.06 14.96
N ALA A 198 4.46 11.26 15.88
CA ALA A 198 3.79 10.93 17.13
C ALA A 198 3.60 12.16 18.06
N ARG A 199 4.47 13.17 17.96
CA ARG A 199 4.37 14.40 18.76
C ARG A 199 3.27 15.32 18.28
N ILE A 200 3.02 15.35 16.98
CA ILE A 200 1.98 16.16 16.35
C ILE A 200 0.64 15.42 16.20
N ASN A 201 0.58 14.15 16.57
CA ASN A 201 -0.61 13.30 16.43
C ASN A 201 -1.76 13.72 17.37
N PRO A 202 -2.89 14.23 16.83
CA PRO A 202 -4.03 14.68 17.65
C PRO A 202 -4.84 13.54 18.27
N LEU A 203 -4.58 12.28 17.87
CA LEU A 203 -5.29 11.09 18.35
C LEU A 203 -4.64 10.43 19.56
N ARG A 204 -3.43 10.87 19.97
CA ARG A 204 -2.66 10.19 21.03
C ARG A 204 -3.30 10.26 22.41
N PHE A 205 -4.02 11.34 22.69
CA PHE A 205 -4.64 11.61 23.99
C PHE A 205 -6.13 11.91 23.88
N ARG A 206 -6.76 11.48 22.78
CA ARG A 206 -8.20 11.67 22.59
C ARG A 206 -8.94 10.59 23.39
N PRO A 207 -9.88 10.97 24.27
CA PRO A 207 -10.75 10.02 24.96
C PRO A 207 -11.56 9.17 23.97
N ALA A 208 -11.78 7.89 24.30
CA ALA A 208 -12.45 6.93 23.42
C ALA A 208 -13.96 7.20 23.24
N ASP A 209 -14.56 7.96 24.16
CA ASP A 209 -15.97 8.38 24.15
C ASP A 209 -16.25 9.57 23.22
N ARG A 210 -15.21 10.24 22.70
CA ARG A 210 -15.39 11.32 21.71
C ARG A 210 -15.54 10.78 20.30
N GLU A 211 -16.36 11.45 19.50
CA GLU A 211 -16.55 11.15 18.09
C GLU A 211 -15.21 11.01 17.35
N PRO A 212 -15.01 9.98 16.50
CA PRO A 212 -13.78 9.82 15.73
C PRO A 212 -13.52 11.03 14.83
N LEU A 213 -12.27 11.51 14.82
CA LEU A 213 -11.89 12.57 13.89
C LEU A 213 -11.72 11.98 12.48
N ARG A 214 -12.30 12.65 11.49
CA ARG A 214 -12.08 12.30 10.08
C ARG A 214 -10.67 12.68 9.64
N LEU A 215 -10.13 11.98 8.65
CA LEU A 215 -8.78 12.21 8.14
C LEU A 215 -8.49 13.68 7.82
N ALA A 216 -9.42 14.39 7.16
CA ALA A 216 -9.23 15.79 6.80
C ALA A 216 -8.98 16.70 8.02
N GLU A 217 -9.69 16.46 9.13
CA GLU A 217 -9.54 17.19 10.39
C GLU A 217 -8.26 16.80 11.12
N VAL A 218 -7.87 15.52 11.05
CA VAL A 218 -6.62 15.02 11.62
C VAL A 218 -5.43 15.68 10.93
N LEU A 219 -5.40 15.70 9.60
CA LEU A 219 -4.33 16.34 8.82
C LEU A 219 -4.25 17.84 9.12
N GLU A 220 -5.38 18.55 9.18
CA GLU A 220 -5.39 19.99 9.49
C GLU A 220 -4.80 20.28 10.89
N ARG A 221 -5.14 19.45 11.89
CA ARG A 221 -4.58 19.60 13.25
C ARG A 221 -3.09 19.29 13.27
N MET A 222 -2.64 18.27 12.54
CA MET A 222 -1.22 17.91 12.42
C MET A 222 -0.42 19.00 11.72
N GLU A 223 -0.94 19.60 10.65
CA GLU A 223 -0.35 20.75 9.93
C GLU A 223 -0.14 21.93 10.90
N LYS A 224 -1.16 22.28 11.69
CA LYS A 224 -1.04 23.34 12.71
C LYS A 224 -0.05 22.99 13.81
N ALA A 225 0.01 21.71 14.22
CA ALA A 225 0.89 21.24 15.28
C ALA A 225 2.36 21.17 14.84
N VAL A 226 2.65 20.77 13.59
CA VAL A 226 4.03 20.70 13.08
C VAL A 226 4.64 22.10 12.94
N VAL A 227 3.87 23.09 12.51
CA VAL A 227 4.32 24.50 12.46
C VAL A 227 4.71 24.99 13.85
N LYS A 228 3.89 24.70 14.87
CA LYS A 228 4.12 25.08 16.27
C LYS A 228 5.16 24.22 16.99
N LEU A 229 5.64 23.14 16.38
CA LEU A 229 6.60 22.25 17.01
C LEU A 229 7.94 22.98 17.19
N ASN A 230 8.24 23.27 18.45
CA ASN A 230 9.54 23.81 18.85
C ASN A 230 10.51 22.65 19.09
N ILE A 231 11.44 22.47 18.16
CA ILE A 231 12.47 21.44 18.24
C ILE A 231 13.46 21.70 19.39
N ASP A 232 13.62 22.94 19.88
CA ASP A 232 14.55 23.33 20.97
C ASP A 232 14.26 22.67 22.29
N ARG A 233 13.00 22.28 22.48
CA ARG A 233 12.55 21.59 23.68
C ARG A 233 12.66 20.06 23.60
N VAL A 234 13.07 19.50 22.46
CA VAL A 234 13.22 18.05 22.28
C VAL A 234 14.58 17.61 22.83
N LYS A 235 14.57 16.64 23.74
CA LYS A 235 15.78 16.04 24.32
C LYS A 235 16.02 14.63 23.79
N VAL A 236 17.27 14.15 23.91
CA VAL A 236 17.65 12.77 23.51
C VAL A 236 16.85 11.71 24.30
N GLU A 237 16.58 11.97 25.58
CA GLU A 237 15.77 11.12 26.45
C GLU A 237 14.34 10.90 25.93
N ASP A 238 13.77 11.86 25.19
CA ASP A 238 12.43 11.75 24.60
C ASP A 238 12.39 10.73 23.46
N LEU A 239 13.51 10.49 22.78
CA LEU A 239 13.63 9.53 21.67
C LEU A 239 13.63 8.07 22.16
N ALA A 240 14.15 7.81 23.36
CA ALA A 240 14.22 6.47 23.94
C ALA A 240 12.82 5.88 24.22
N ARG A 241 11.81 6.73 24.45
CA ARG A 241 10.42 6.33 24.65
C ARG A 241 9.64 6.11 23.34
N ALA A 242 10.25 6.41 22.19
CA ALA A 242 9.60 6.36 20.88
C ALA A 242 9.83 5.05 20.12
N GLY A 243 10.84 4.27 20.51
CA GLY A 243 10.95 2.87 20.11
C GLY A 243 9.87 2.09 20.84
N GLY A 244 8.73 1.87 20.18
CA GLY A 244 7.72 0.93 20.68
C GLY A 244 8.33 -0.47 20.90
N PRO A 245 7.62 -1.36 21.62
CA PRO A 245 8.07 -2.75 21.75
C PRO A 245 8.30 -3.36 20.36
N PRO A 246 9.23 -4.34 20.22
CA PRO A 246 9.43 -5.06 18.97
C PRO A 246 8.09 -5.60 18.47
N GLU A 247 7.82 -5.50 17.16
CA GLU A 247 6.70 -6.22 16.57
C GLU A 247 6.95 -7.73 16.76
N GLU A 248 6.00 -8.42 17.40
CA GLU A 248 5.92 -9.90 17.44
C GLU A 248 5.53 -10.47 16.08
#